data_AF-A0A7Y2VR15-F1
#
_entry.id   AF-A0A7Y2VR15-F1
#
_cell.length_a   1.000
_cell.length_b   1.000
_cell.length_c   1.000
_cell.angle_alpha   90.00
_cell.angle_beta   90.00
_cell.angle_gamma   90.00
#
_symmetry.space_group_name_H-M   'P 1'
#
loop_
_entity.id
_entity.type
_entity.pdbx_description
1 polymer ?
#
loop_
_entity_poly.entity_id
_entity_poly.type
_entity_poly.pdbx_seq_one_letter_code
_entity_poly.pdbx_strand_id
1 'polypeptide(L)' 'GARALGIVAETGTIQAEKSADLAIWEIESLAELVYRIGFNPLFARVFKGERIDR' A
#
# COMPACT_ATOMS: atom_id res chain seq x y z
N GLY A 1 11.36 0.77 -0.89
CA GLY A 1 11.32 -0.55 -0.21
C GLY A 1 11.75 -1.67 -1.14
N ALA A 2 10.83 -2.20 -1.95
CA ALA A 2 11.02 -3.44 -2.71
C ALA A 2 12.32 -3.53 -3.53
N ARG A 3 12.69 -2.46 -4.26
CA ARG A 3 13.95 -2.44 -5.04
C ARG A 3 15.20 -2.62 -4.19
N ALA A 4 15.24 -2.00 -3.00
CA ALA A 4 16.38 -2.12 -2.09
C ALA A 4 16.48 -3.51 -1.47
N LEU A 5 15.36 -4.25 -1.42
CA LEU A 5 15.28 -5.62 -0.90
C LEU A 5 15.41 -6.68 -2.00
N GLY A 6 15.60 -6.31 -3.26
CA GLY A 6 15.69 -7.25 -4.38
C GLY A 6 14.36 -7.89 -4.82
N ILE A 7 13.23 -7.51 -4.22
CA ILE A 7 11.90 -8.13 -4.46
C ILE A 7 10.99 -7.29 -5.35
N VAL A 8 11.57 -6.39 -6.18
CA VAL A 8 10.78 -5.49 -7.05
C VAL A 8 9.97 -6.24 -8.11
N ALA A 9 10.39 -7.44 -8.49
CA ALA A 9 9.63 -8.31 -9.39
C ALA A 9 8.35 -8.83 -8.73
N GLU A 10 8.34 -8.98 -7.41
CA GLU A 10 7.25 -9.59 -6.64
C GLU A 10 6.26 -8.56 -6.09
N THR A 11 6.72 -7.39 -5.63
CA THR A 11 5.87 -6.40 -4.95
C THR A 11 6.42 -4.97 -5.07
N GLY A 12 5.67 -3.99 -4.52
CA GLY A 12 6.06 -2.58 -4.43
C GLY A 12 5.60 -1.69 -5.58
N THR A 13 4.92 -2.25 -6.58
CA THR A 13 4.15 -1.51 -7.60
C THR A 13 2.88 -2.29 -7.95
N ILE A 14 1.84 -1.59 -8.41
CA ILE A 14 0.60 -2.21 -8.87
C ILE A 14 0.77 -2.60 -10.34
N GLN A 15 1.05 -3.87 -10.61
CA GLN A 15 1.19 -4.44 -11.95
C GLN A 15 0.62 -5.86 -11.95
N ALA A 16 0.11 -6.31 -13.09
CA ALA A 16 -0.27 -7.70 -13.27
C ALA A 16 0.91 -8.65 -12.97
N GLU A 17 0.59 -9.88 -12.58
CA GLU A 17 1.55 -10.93 -12.16
C GLU A 17 2.30 -10.69 -10.84
N LYS A 18 2.18 -9.51 -10.22
CA LYS A 18 2.78 -9.24 -8.90
C LYS A 18 1.86 -9.66 -7.75
N SER A 19 2.46 -9.86 -6.58
CA SER A 19 1.71 -10.04 -5.33
C SER A 19 0.75 -8.88 -5.11
N ALA A 20 -0.50 -9.20 -4.77
CA ALA A 20 -1.53 -8.22 -4.46
C ALA A 20 -1.33 -7.64 -3.05
N ASP A 21 -0.30 -6.80 -2.90
CA ASP A 21 0.00 -6.05 -1.69
C ASP A 21 -0.33 -4.58 -1.92
N LEU A 22 -1.47 -4.13 -1.39
CA LEU A 22 -1.97 -2.77 -1.60
C LEU A 22 -2.64 -2.21 -0.35
N ALA A 23 -2.64 -0.88 -0.26
CA ALA A 23 -3.32 -0.13 0.78
C ALA A 23 -4.38 0.76 0.14
N ILE A 24 -5.59 0.73 0.71
CA ILE A 24 -6.70 1.59 0.33
C ILE A 24 -6.78 2.70 1.36
N TRP A 25 -6.77 3.94 0.87
CA TRP A 25 -6.73 5.14 1.71
C TRP A 25 -8.01 5.93 1.53
N GLU A 26 -8.56 6.42 2.62
CA GLU A 26 -9.66 7.38 2.60
C GLU A 26 -9.06 8.80 2.69
N ILE A 27 -8.85 9.40 1.52
CA ILE A 27 -8.20 10.71 1.35
C ILE A 27 -8.83 11.44 0.16
N GLU A 28 -8.83 12.77 0.20
CA GLU A 28 -9.26 13.61 -0.92
C GLU A 28 -8.09 13.96 -1.84
N SER A 29 -6.87 14.02 -1.29
CA SER A 29 -5.65 14.32 -2.03
C SER A 29 -4.44 13.52 -1.56
N LEU A 30 -3.53 13.18 -2.49
CA LEU A 30 -2.30 12.42 -2.19
C LEU A 30 -1.39 13.09 -1.15
N ALA A 31 -1.44 14.42 -1.05
CA ALA A 31 -0.64 15.17 -0.09
C ALA A 31 -0.97 14.82 1.37
N GLU A 32 -2.20 14.37 1.65
CA GLU A 32 -2.66 14.00 2.99
C GLU A 32 -1.89 12.84 3.59
N LEU A 33 -1.37 11.93 2.77
CA LEU A 33 -0.56 10.80 3.23
C LEU A 33 0.82 11.23 3.77
N VAL A 34 1.33 12.38 3.34
CA VAL A 34 2.69 12.83 3.67
C VAL A 34 2.67 13.92 4.73
N TYR A 35 1.69 14.83 4.68
CA TYR A 35 1.71 16.02 5.55
C TYR A 35 1.09 15.77 6.94
N ARG A 36 0.15 14.83 7.09
CA ARG A 36 -0.50 14.55 8.38
C ARG A 36 0.33 13.58 9.21
N ILE A 37 1.06 14.09 10.19
CA ILE A 37 1.78 13.25 11.17
C ILE A 37 0.81 12.84 12.28
N GLY A 38 0.67 11.52 12.52
CA GLY A 38 -0.16 10.96 13.60
C GLY A 38 -1.63 10.69 13.24
N PHE A 39 -2.05 11.00 12.01
CA PHE A 39 -3.36 10.61 11.47
C PHE A 39 -3.20 9.35 10.62
N ASN A 40 -4.10 8.38 10.76
CA ASN A 40 -4.07 7.15 9.97
C ASN A 40 -5.30 7.05 9.04
N PRO A 41 -5.19 7.48 7.77
CA PRO A 41 -6.28 7.39 6.79
C PRO A 41 -6.40 6.01 6.12
N LEU A 42 -5.82 4.96 6.72
CA LEU A 42 -5.88 3.61 6.15
C LEU A 42 -7.30 3.06 6.28
N PHE A 43 -7.99 2.94 5.15
CA PHE A 43 -9.32 2.34 5.08
C PHE A 43 -9.23 0.81 5.10
N ALA A 44 -8.33 0.24 4.30
CA ALA A 44 -8.14 -1.20 4.23
C ALA A 44 -6.72 -1.55 3.79
N ARG A 45 -6.26 -2.72 4.20
CA ARG A 45 -5.02 -3.31 3.72
C ARG A 45 -5.32 -4.64 3.05
N VAL A 46 -4.72 -4.87 1.89
CA VAL A 46 -4.71 -6.17 1.23
C VAL A 46 -3.28 -6.67 1.20
N PHE A 47 -3.08 -7.92 1.60
CA PHE A 47 -1.77 -8.57 1.62
C PHE A 47 -1.89 -9.94 0.99
N LYS A 48 -1.09 -10.21 -0.04
CA LYS A 48 -1.17 -11.44 -0.84
C LYS A 48 -2.59 -11.79 -1.31
N GLY A 49 -3.40 -10.77 -1.62
CA GLY A 49 -4.78 -10.93 -2.07
C GLY A 49 -5.82 -11.09 -0.96
N GLU A 50 -5.42 -11.21 0.30
CA GLU A 50 -6.34 -11.27 1.43
C GLU A 50 -6.56 -9.88 2.02
N ARG A 51 -7.82 -9.52 2.25
CA ARG A 51 -8.18 -8.30 2.94
C ARG A 51 -7.95 -8.48 4.44
N ILE A 52 -7.06 -7.65 4.99
CA ILE A 52 -6.78 -7.58 6.41
C ILE A 52 -7.51 -6.35 6.94
N ASP A 53 -8.70 -6.59 7.48
CA ASP A 53 -9.42 -5.61 8.27
C ASP A 53 -8.87 -5.67 9.71
N ARG A 54 -8.66 -4.50 10.30
CA ARG A 54 -7.95 -4.34 11.57
C ARG A 54 -8.82 -4.67 12.77
#